data_AF-A0A5C5GEY6-F1
#
_entry.id   AF-A0A5C5GEY6-F1
#
_cell.length_a   1.000
_cell.length_b   1.000
_cell.length_c   1.000
_cell.angle_alpha   90.00
_cell.angle_beta   90.00
_cell.angle_gamma   90.00
#
_symmetry.space_group_name_H-M   'P 1'
#
loop_
_entity.id
_entity.type
_entity.pdbx_description
1 polymer ?
#
loop_
_entity_poly.entity_id
_entity_poly.type
_entity_poly.pdbx_seq_one_letter_code
_entity_poly.pdbx_strand_id
1 'polypeptide(L)'
;MKNLTLSACMAAAAFTMAAPASAHSTLEVGEAPAGSTYRAVLRVPHGCDGQATHTVSVDLPEGFYNAKPMPKADWMLETETGTYETPYMNHGTEMTEGVRTITWSDGNLEDGWYDEFVFRGSIGADIEPGTVLYFPTTQICADGTADWTDTSGESGVPNPAPSLTVVAAGGGDDHGHSHNHGAHGDVASADVTIGELTLSGAFTRASLPNQPVGGGYVTITNPGDTDDTLIAGSAPFAGRVEIHEMAMEGDVMRMRELADGLPIPAGETVVLEPGGYHVMFMELGAPLVEGENHEVTLEFENAGEVTLTFPVAARNAEGMDHGAMDHGAMDHSGGEN
;
A
#
# COMPACT_ATOMS: atom_id res chain seq x y z
N MET A 1 -13.38 44.25 -61.86
CA MET A 1 -12.69 42.99 -62.18
C MET A 1 -11.89 42.56 -60.97
N LYS A 2 -12.14 41.32 -60.51
CA LYS A 2 -11.31 40.44 -59.66
C LYS A 2 -11.09 40.81 -58.18
N ASN A 3 -11.84 40.08 -57.34
CA ASN A 3 -11.58 39.80 -55.93
C ASN A 3 -10.30 38.94 -55.79
N LEU A 4 -9.45 39.24 -54.80
CA LEU A 4 -8.33 38.40 -54.39
C LEU A 4 -8.58 37.90 -52.96
N THR A 5 -8.97 36.64 -52.83
CA THR A 5 -9.04 35.90 -51.57
C THR A 5 -7.69 35.22 -51.32
N LEU A 6 -6.98 35.60 -50.26
CA LEU A 6 -5.84 34.84 -49.73
C LEU A 6 -6.38 33.76 -48.79
N SER A 7 -6.15 32.50 -49.14
CA SER A 7 -6.49 31.33 -48.33
C SER A 7 -5.29 31.00 -47.42
N ALA A 8 -5.48 31.06 -46.11
CA ALA A 8 -4.50 30.61 -45.13
C ALA A 8 -4.72 29.12 -44.83
N CYS A 9 -3.79 28.26 -45.24
CA CYS A 9 -3.75 26.86 -44.82
C CYS A 9 -3.08 26.77 -43.44
N MET A 10 -3.84 26.35 -42.43
CA MET A 10 -3.34 26.05 -41.10
C MET A 10 -3.11 24.54 -41.02
N ALA A 11 -1.85 24.09 -41.01
CA ALA A 11 -1.50 22.69 -40.81
C ALA A 11 -1.38 22.43 -39.30
N ALA A 12 -2.33 21.68 -38.74
CA ALA A 12 -2.25 21.18 -37.37
C ALA A 12 -1.36 19.93 -37.34
N ALA A 13 -0.21 20.02 -36.70
CA ALA A 13 0.65 18.87 -36.42
C ALA A 13 0.08 18.10 -35.22
N ALA A 14 -0.46 16.91 -35.46
CA ALA A 14 -0.86 15.98 -34.40
C ALA A 14 0.39 15.32 -33.81
N PHE A 15 0.77 15.71 -32.60
CA PHE A 15 1.76 15.01 -31.80
C PHE A 15 1.10 13.76 -31.19
N THR A 16 1.33 12.60 -31.81
CA THR A 16 1.01 11.31 -31.19
C THR A 16 2.08 10.99 -30.15
N MET A 17 1.77 11.17 -28.87
CA MET A 17 2.57 10.57 -27.79
C MET A 17 2.25 9.08 -27.76
N ALA A 18 3.16 8.25 -28.29
CA ALA A 18 3.12 6.82 -28.04
C ALA A 18 3.64 6.59 -26.61
N ALA A 19 2.76 6.18 -25.70
CA ALA A 19 3.20 5.66 -24.41
C ALA A 19 4.04 4.40 -24.66
N PRO A 20 5.17 4.19 -23.95
CA PRO A 20 5.92 2.96 -24.07
C PRO A 20 5.02 1.79 -23.65
N ALA A 21 4.86 0.81 -24.54
CA ALA A 21 4.30 -0.49 -24.15
C ALA A 21 5.32 -1.13 -23.20
N SER A 22 4.98 -1.22 -21.92
CA SER A 22 5.81 -1.89 -20.92
C SER A 22 5.62 -3.39 -21.08
N ALA A 23 6.57 -4.04 -21.76
CA ALA A 23 6.57 -5.48 -22.02
C ALA A 23 7.42 -6.27 -21.01
N HIS A 24 8.01 -5.59 -20.00
CA HIS A 24 8.89 -6.22 -19.03
C HIS A 24 8.16 -6.45 -17.70
N SER A 25 8.60 -7.45 -16.97
CA SER A 25 8.19 -7.63 -15.58
C SER A 25 8.71 -6.48 -14.72
N THR A 26 7.88 -5.96 -13.81
CA THR A 26 8.23 -4.83 -12.94
C THR A 26 7.74 -5.01 -11.51
N LEU A 27 8.32 -4.26 -10.58
CA LEU A 27 7.73 -4.03 -9.27
C LEU A 27 6.87 -2.76 -9.33
N GLU A 28 5.68 -2.78 -8.73
CA GLU A 28 4.78 -1.62 -8.71
C GLU A 28 5.43 -0.41 -8.01
N VAL A 29 6.09 -0.66 -6.87
CA VAL A 29 6.78 0.37 -6.09
C VAL A 29 8.29 0.19 -6.27
N GLY A 30 8.93 1.10 -6.99
CA GLY A 30 10.35 1.00 -7.38
C GLY A 30 11.35 1.48 -6.32
N GLU A 31 10.90 1.99 -5.17
CA GLU A 31 11.78 2.50 -4.11
C GLU A 31 11.28 2.09 -2.71
N ALA A 32 12.18 1.81 -1.77
CA ALA A 32 11.83 1.58 -0.36
C ALA A 32 12.96 1.98 0.61
N PRO A 33 12.67 2.50 1.81
CA PRO A 33 13.70 2.84 2.79
C PRO A 33 14.47 1.62 3.30
N ALA A 34 15.76 1.77 3.59
CA ALA A 34 16.53 0.77 4.33
C ALA A 34 15.86 0.46 5.68
N GLY A 35 15.85 -0.81 6.09
CA GLY A 35 15.24 -1.27 7.34
C GLY A 35 13.71 -1.36 7.34
N SER A 36 13.04 -0.94 6.27
CA SER A 36 11.58 -0.98 6.17
C SER A 36 11.01 -2.36 5.80
N THR A 37 9.72 -2.56 6.04
CA THR A 37 8.97 -3.63 5.39
C THR A 37 8.57 -3.18 3.98
N TYR A 38 8.65 -4.09 3.02
CA TYR A 38 8.32 -3.84 1.63
C TYR A 38 7.31 -4.88 1.11
N ARG A 39 6.23 -4.39 0.49
CA ARG A 39 5.25 -5.20 -0.24
C ARG A 39 5.60 -5.17 -1.73
N ALA A 40 6.24 -6.23 -2.19
CA ALA A 40 6.55 -6.43 -3.59
C ALA A 40 5.30 -6.87 -4.36
N VAL A 41 4.86 -6.04 -5.30
CA VAL A 41 3.85 -6.40 -6.30
C VAL A 41 4.58 -6.59 -7.62
N LEU A 42 4.91 -7.85 -7.91
CA LEU A 42 5.53 -8.21 -9.18
C LEU A 42 4.44 -8.29 -10.25
N ARG A 43 4.54 -7.45 -11.28
CA ARG A 43 3.62 -7.43 -12.41
C ARG A 43 4.23 -8.20 -13.58
N VAL A 44 3.52 -9.24 -14.02
CA VAL A 44 3.83 -9.98 -15.26
C VAL A 44 2.87 -9.49 -16.35
N PRO A 45 3.37 -8.85 -17.42
CA PRO A 45 2.52 -8.06 -18.33
C PRO A 45 1.71 -8.89 -19.33
N HIS A 46 2.19 -10.08 -19.69
CA HIS A 46 1.60 -10.95 -20.71
C HIS A 46 2.22 -12.35 -20.64
N GLY A 47 1.75 -13.23 -21.52
CA GLY A 47 2.29 -14.56 -21.80
C GLY A 47 3.61 -14.54 -22.56
N CYS A 48 4.18 -15.69 -22.89
CA CYS A 48 5.43 -15.77 -23.67
C CYS A 48 5.06 -16.08 -25.12
N ASP A 49 5.42 -15.21 -26.06
CA ASP A 49 5.21 -15.43 -27.50
C ASP A 49 3.76 -15.87 -27.86
N GLY A 50 2.75 -15.27 -27.22
CA GLY A 50 1.34 -15.64 -27.46
C GLY A 50 0.82 -16.83 -26.64
N GLN A 51 1.66 -17.47 -25.83
CA GLN A 51 1.30 -18.61 -25.00
C GLN A 51 1.04 -18.20 -23.55
N ALA A 52 0.08 -18.87 -22.91
CA ALA A 52 -0.23 -18.60 -21.51
C ALA A 52 0.94 -18.96 -20.59
N THR A 53 1.20 -18.08 -19.62
CA THR A 53 2.11 -18.32 -18.51
C THR A 53 1.47 -19.26 -17.51
N HIS A 54 2.18 -20.33 -17.17
CA HIS A 54 1.76 -21.27 -16.13
C HIS A 54 2.69 -21.28 -14.92
N THR A 55 3.90 -20.72 -15.04
CA THR A 55 4.84 -20.61 -13.91
C THR A 55 5.50 -19.24 -13.88
N VAL A 56 5.58 -18.66 -12.70
CA VAL A 56 6.37 -17.46 -12.39
C VAL A 56 7.25 -17.78 -11.19
N SER A 57 8.56 -17.64 -11.35
CA SER A 57 9.56 -17.82 -10.31
C SER A 57 10.30 -16.52 -10.07
N VAL A 58 10.58 -16.20 -8.81
CA VAL A 58 11.31 -15.00 -8.39
C VAL A 58 12.43 -15.40 -7.46
N ASP A 59 13.65 -15.02 -7.82
CA ASP A 59 14.80 -15.11 -6.94
C ASP A 59 14.91 -13.82 -6.13
N LEU A 60 15.00 -13.99 -4.81
CA LEU A 60 15.08 -12.87 -3.88
C LEU A 60 16.55 -12.45 -3.74
N PRO A 61 16.88 -11.15 -3.82
CA PRO A 61 18.27 -10.70 -3.66
C PRO A 61 18.73 -10.78 -2.20
N GLU A 62 20.05 -10.77 -1.99
CA GLU A 62 20.58 -10.35 -0.69
C GLU A 62 20.12 -8.93 -0.39
N GLY A 63 19.87 -8.65 0.88
CA GLY A 63 19.26 -7.40 1.34
C GLY A 63 17.74 -7.44 1.46
N PHE A 64 17.09 -8.48 0.94
CA PHE A 64 15.67 -8.75 1.15
C PHE A 64 15.47 -10.04 1.96
N TYR A 65 14.88 -9.93 3.15
CA TYR A 65 14.75 -11.06 4.08
C TYR A 65 13.34 -11.19 4.66
N ASN A 66 13.09 -12.26 5.42
CA ASN A 66 11.79 -12.52 6.06
C ASN A 66 10.62 -12.52 5.05
N ALA A 67 10.88 -13.03 3.85
CA ALA A 67 9.92 -13.00 2.77
C ALA A 67 8.74 -13.94 3.02
N LYS A 68 7.54 -13.46 2.71
CA LYS A 68 6.26 -14.17 2.84
C LYS A 68 5.44 -13.94 1.57
N PRO A 69 5.40 -14.92 0.66
CA PRO A 69 4.54 -14.84 -0.53
C PRO A 69 3.06 -14.91 -0.18
N MET A 70 2.25 -14.22 -0.97
CA MET A 70 0.80 -14.28 -0.91
C MET A 70 0.31 -15.51 -1.72
N PRO A 71 -0.44 -16.44 -1.11
CA PRO A 71 -1.14 -17.47 -1.85
C PRO A 71 -2.08 -16.83 -2.89
N LYS A 72 -2.10 -17.40 -4.09
CA LYS A 72 -2.88 -16.90 -5.21
C LYS A 72 -3.89 -17.98 -5.62
N ALA A 73 -5.16 -17.60 -5.72
CA ALA A 73 -6.21 -18.54 -6.13
C ALA A 73 -5.87 -19.15 -7.50
N ASP A 74 -6.08 -20.45 -7.65
CA ASP A 74 -5.81 -21.22 -8.86
C ASP A 74 -4.33 -21.29 -9.30
N TRP A 75 -3.40 -20.96 -8.40
CA TRP A 75 -1.96 -21.20 -8.57
C TRP A 75 -1.45 -22.01 -7.39
N MET A 76 -0.51 -22.92 -7.64
CA MET A 76 0.27 -23.54 -6.57
C MET A 76 1.40 -22.61 -6.15
N LEU A 77 1.71 -22.59 -4.86
CA LEU A 77 2.77 -21.76 -4.29
C LEU A 77 3.81 -22.65 -3.60
N GLU A 78 5.05 -22.56 -4.06
CA GLU A 78 6.21 -23.24 -3.47
C GLU A 78 7.29 -22.21 -3.13
N THR A 79 8.06 -22.50 -2.09
CA THR A 79 9.18 -21.66 -1.64
C THR A 79 10.40 -22.51 -1.36
N GLU A 80 11.57 -22.03 -1.76
CA GLU A 80 12.85 -22.63 -1.40
C GLU A 80 13.55 -21.76 -0.37
N THR A 81 13.96 -22.38 0.75
CA THR A 81 14.72 -21.73 1.82
C THR A 81 16.21 -21.92 1.59
N GLY A 82 17.00 -20.89 1.86
CA GLY A 82 18.45 -20.92 1.80
C GLY A 82 19.08 -19.93 2.77
N THR A 83 20.39 -20.07 2.97
CA THR A 83 21.19 -19.21 3.84
C THR A 83 21.33 -17.81 3.24
N TYR A 84 21.29 -16.78 4.08
CA TYR A 84 21.71 -15.43 3.70
C TYR A 84 23.24 -15.33 3.70
N GLU A 85 23.80 -14.47 2.85
CA GLU A 85 25.23 -14.17 2.86
C GLU A 85 25.62 -13.43 4.14
N THR A 86 24.76 -12.51 4.58
CA THR A 86 24.88 -11.80 5.85
C THR A 86 23.63 -12.03 6.69
N PRO A 87 23.75 -12.46 7.96
CA PRO A 87 22.59 -12.63 8.84
C PRO A 87 21.84 -11.32 9.06
N TYR A 88 20.52 -11.40 9.18
CA TYR A 88 19.65 -10.23 9.44
C TYR A 88 19.07 -10.29 10.85
N MET A 89 18.90 -9.13 11.48
CA MET A 89 18.20 -9.03 12.77
C MET A 89 16.73 -8.71 12.54
N ASN A 90 15.85 -9.60 12.99
CA ASN A 90 14.40 -9.43 12.92
C ASN A 90 13.82 -9.40 14.34
N HIS A 91 13.44 -8.21 14.83
CA HIS A 91 12.93 -8.00 16.19
C HIS A 91 13.81 -8.66 17.28
N GLY A 92 15.14 -8.52 17.17
CA GLY A 92 16.10 -9.10 18.12
C GLY A 92 16.40 -10.59 17.92
N THR A 93 15.80 -11.23 16.90
CA THR A 93 16.14 -12.60 16.49
C THR A 93 17.06 -12.56 15.27
N GLU A 94 18.23 -13.19 15.38
CA GLU A 94 19.14 -13.36 14.25
C GLU A 94 18.56 -14.39 13.27
N MET A 95 18.45 -14.00 12.00
CA MET A 95 18.02 -14.83 10.89
C MET A 95 19.22 -15.11 9.99
N THR A 96 19.65 -16.38 9.96
CA THR A 96 20.76 -16.84 9.10
C THR A 96 20.28 -17.45 7.79
N GLU A 97 18.99 -17.76 7.68
CA GLU A 97 18.35 -18.34 6.50
C GLU A 97 16.89 -17.86 6.37
N GLY A 98 16.34 -18.03 5.17
CA GLY A 98 14.93 -17.78 4.87
C GLY A 98 14.61 -18.05 3.41
N VAL A 99 13.43 -17.65 2.95
CA VAL A 99 13.01 -17.86 1.57
C VAL A 99 13.97 -17.14 0.62
N ARG A 100 14.48 -17.85 -0.39
CA ARG A 100 15.37 -17.33 -1.44
C ARG A 100 14.72 -17.40 -2.82
N THR A 101 13.83 -18.36 -3.04
CA THR A 101 13.06 -18.46 -4.29
C THR A 101 11.59 -18.65 -3.97
N ILE A 102 10.73 -17.97 -4.72
CA ILE A 102 9.27 -18.11 -4.66
C ILE A 102 8.78 -18.52 -6.04
N THR A 103 8.00 -19.60 -6.11
CA THR A 103 7.44 -20.12 -7.35
C THR A 103 5.92 -20.20 -7.26
N TRP A 104 5.23 -19.53 -8.17
CA TRP A 104 3.82 -19.78 -8.45
C TRP A 104 3.71 -20.64 -9.71
N SER A 105 3.05 -21.79 -9.64
CA SER A 105 2.95 -22.78 -10.73
C SER A 105 1.51 -23.26 -10.96
N ASP A 106 1.32 -24.06 -12.01
CA ASP A 106 0.01 -24.57 -12.49
C ASP A 106 -1.03 -23.49 -12.78
N GLY A 107 -0.57 -22.27 -13.05
CA GLY A 107 -1.43 -21.14 -13.41
C GLY A 107 -1.83 -21.13 -14.88
N ASN A 108 -2.63 -20.11 -15.23
CA ASN A 108 -3.02 -19.85 -16.61
C ASN A 108 -3.24 -18.34 -16.82
N LEU A 109 -2.16 -17.59 -16.96
CA LEU A 109 -2.19 -16.20 -17.38
C LEU A 109 -2.10 -16.13 -18.90
N GLU A 110 -3.23 -15.87 -19.57
CA GLU A 110 -3.29 -15.74 -21.03
C GLU A 110 -2.49 -14.54 -21.55
N ASP A 111 -1.99 -14.65 -22.78
CA ASP A 111 -1.13 -13.62 -23.38
C ASP A 111 -1.77 -12.22 -23.45
N GLY A 112 -3.09 -12.16 -23.60
CA GLY A 112 -3.83 -10.90 -23.66
C GLY A 112 -4.03 -10.20 -22.31
N TRP A 113 -3.60 -10.81 -21.19
CA TRP A 113 -3.83 -10.31 -19.84
C TRP A 113 -2.51 -10.12 -19.10
N TYR A 114 -2.51 -9.24 -18.11
CA TYR A 114 -1.44 -9.12 -17.13
C TYR A 114 -1.92 -9.68 -15.80
N ASP A 115 -0.98 -10.00 -14.92
CA ASP A 115 -1.29 -10.41 -13.55
C ASP A 115 -0.24 -9.92 -12.55
N GLU A 116 -0.57 -10.01 -11.28
CA GLU A 116 0.27 -9.62 -10.16
C GLU A 116 0.54 -10.80 -9.21
N PHE A 117 1.79 -10.90 -8.80
CA PHE A 117 2.34 -11.90 -7.89
C PHE A 117 2.92 -11.16 -6.69
N VAL A 118 2.30 -11.34 -5.52
CA VAL A 118 2.56 -10.48 -4.37
C VAL A 118 3.35 -11.25 -3.32
N PHE A 119 4.37 -10.62 -2.79
CA PHE A 119 5.08 -11.10 -1.61
C PHE A 119 5.50 -9.91 -0.75
N ARG A 120 5.61 -10.11 0.56
CA ARG A 120 6.16 -9.10 1.46
C ARG A 120 7.47 -9.56 2.06
N GLY A 121 8.32 -8.66 2.47
CA GLY A 121 9.54 -8.95 3.21
C GLY A 121 10.13 -7.68 3.80
N SER A 122 11.35 -7.76 4.27
CA SER A 122 12.04 -6.65 4.94
C SER A 122 13.31 -6.30 4.18
N ILE A 123 13.59 -5.00 4.08
CA ILE A 123 14.84 -4.46 3.55
C ILE A 123 15.85 -4.42 4.69
N GLY A 124 17.07 -4.91 4.47
CA GLY A 124 18.14 -4.83 5.46
C GLY A 124 18.38 -3.38 5.92
N ALA A 125 18.50 -3.16 7.23
CA ALA A 125 18.74 -1.83 7.79
C ALA A 125 20.12 -1.26 7.42
N ASP A 126 21.10 -2.14 7.21
CA ASP A 126 22.49 -1.78 6.89
C ASP A 126 22.72 -1.58 5.38
N ILE A 127 21.68 -1.67 4.54
CA ILE A 127 21.82 -1.47 3.10
C ILE A 127 22.02 0.01 2.82
N GLU A 128 23.08 0.33 2.08
CA GLU A 128 23.40 1.71 1.72
C GLU A 128 22.31 2.31 0.81
N PRO A 129 21.80 3.51 1.10
CA PRO A 129 20.90 4.22 0.21
C PRO A 129 21.52 4.42 -1.18
N GLY A 130 20.71 4.23 -2.22
CA GLY A 130 21.11 4.17 -3.62
C GLY A 130 21.44 2.75 -4.11
N THR A 131 21.50 1.74 -3.22
CA THR A 131 21.64 0.34 -3.62
C THR A 131 20.39 -0.10 -4.38
N VAL A 132 20.58 -0.74 -5.53
CA VAL A 132 19.48 -1.32 -6.31
C VAL A 132 19.43 -2.81 -6.04
N LEU A 133 18.31 -3.28 -5.49
CA LEU A 133 18.01 -4.69 -5.33
C LEU A 133 17.27 -5.17 -6.57
N TYR A 134 17.79 -6.20 -7.22
CA TYR A 134 17.14 -6.83 -8.37
C TYR A 134 16.44 -8.12 -7.94
N PHE A 135 15.26 -8.37 -8.50
CA PHE A 135 14.45 -9.56 -8.26
C PHE A 135 14.35 -10.36 -9.57
N PRO A 136 15.40 -11.11 -9.94
CA PRO A 136 15.37 -11.92 -11.15
C PRO A 136 14.11 -12.76 -11.20
N THR A 137 13.39 -12.64 -12.32
CA THR A 137 12.09 -13.28 -12.50
C THR A 137 12.11 -14.12 -13.76
N THR A 138 11.75 -15.39 -13.64
CA THR A 138 11.57 -16.29 -14.78
C THR A 138 10.10 -16.62 -14.93
N GLN A 139 9.61 -16.45 -16.15
CA GLN A 139 8.26 -16.78 -16.56
C GLN A 139 8.31 -17.97 -17.51
N ILE A 140 7.54 -19.02 -17.25
CA ILE A 140 7.46 -20.22 -18.10
C ILE A 140 6.06 -20.32 -18.69
N CYS A 141 6.03 -20.54 -19.99
CA CYS A 141 4.86 -20.79 -20.79
C CYS A 141 4.99 -22.15 -21.48
N ALA A 142 3.94 -22.58 -22.19
CA ALA A 142 3.88 -23.93 -22.78
C ALA A 142 5.12 -24.34 -23.59
N ASP A 143 5.59 -23.46 -24.48
CA ASP A 143 6.74 -23.70 -25.38
C ASP A 143 7.78 -22.57 -25.33
N GLY A 144 7.78 -21.75 -24.26
CA GLY A 144 8.60 -20.55 -24.19
C GLY A 144 8.92 -20.11 -22.76
N THR A 145 9.95 -19.27 -22.64
CA THR A 145 10.43 -18.71 -21.38
C THR A 145 10.71 -17.22 -21.59
N ALA A 146 10.31 -16.38 -20.63
CA ALA A 146 10.79 -15.02 -20.53
C ALA A 146 11.63 -14.86 -19.26
N ASP A 147 12.91 -14.52 -19.44
CA ASP A 147 13.89 -14.42 -18.37
C ASP A 147 14.23 -12.96 -18.07
N TRP A 148 13.51 -12.36 -17.14
CA TRP A 148 13.75 -11.01 -16.62
C TRP A 148 14.85 -11.06 -15.55
N THR A 149 16.07 -11.36 -15.97
CA THR A 149 17.19 -11.70 -15.06
C THR A 149 18.41 -10.79 -15.21
N ASP A 150 18.38 -9.81 -16.12
CA ASP A 150 19.49 -8.87 -16.27
C ASP A 150 19.55 -7.89 -15.09
N THR A 151 20.65 -7.95 -14.33
CA THR A 151 20.92 -7.13 -13.15
C THR A 151 22.01 -6.09 -13.37
N SER A 152 22.40 -5.84 -14.63
CA SER A 152 23.49 -4.92 -14.98
C SER A 152 23.17 -3.45 -14.66
N GLY A 153 21.88 -3.10 -14.61
CA GLY A 153 21.41 -1.73 -14.50
C GLY A 153 21.55 -0.91 -15.79
N GLU A 154 21.92 -1.54 -16.91
CA GLU A 154 22.04 -0.86 -18.19
C GLU A 154 20.66 -0.54 -18.80
N SER A 155 20.52 0.66 -19.37
CA SER A 155 19.27 1.04 -20.05
C SER A 155 19.14 0.32 -21.39
N GLY A 156 17.94 -0.18 -21.70
CA GLY A 156 17.64 -0.77 -23.01
C GLY A 156 18.14 -2.20 -23.19
N VAL A 157 18.51 -2.87 -22.09
CA VAL A 157 18.70 -4.32 -22.10
C VAL A 157 17.37 -5.03 -22.43
N PRO A 158 17.41 -6.18 -23.12
CA PRO A 158 16.19 -6.84 -23.57
C PRO A 158 15.29 -7.33 -22.42
N ASN A 159 15.89 -7.86 -21.35
CA ASN A 159 15.13 -8.49 -20.27
C ASN A 159 15.64 -8.04 -18.89
N PRO A 160 15.45 -6.75 -18.53
CA PRO A 160 15.85 -6.26 -17.22
C PRO A 160 15.09 -6.98 -16.11
N ALA A 161 15.78 -7.31 -15.03
CA ALA A 161 15.13 -7.80 -13.83
C ALA A 161 14.31 -6.67 -13.18
N PRO A 162 13.12 -6.99 -12.64
CA PRO A 162 12.41 -6.10 -11.72
C PRO A 162 13.34 -5.63 -10.61
N SER A 163 13.26 -4.35 -10.22
CA SER A 163 14.20 -3.80 -9.26
C SER A 163 13.55 -2.82 -8.29
N LEU A 164 14.23 -2.64 -7.16
CA LEU A 164 13.88 -1.76 -6.05
C LEU A 164 15.11 -0.94 -5.69
N THR A 165 15.01 0.38 -5.72
CA THR A 165 16.08 1.26 -5.20
C THR A 165 15.87 1.46 -3.70
N VAL A 166 16.87 1.10 -2.92
CA VAL A 166 16.86 1.37 -1.48
C VAL A 166 17.15 2.85 -1.27
N VAL A 167 16.27 3.54 -0.56
CA VAL A 167 16.46 4.95 -0.20
C VAL A 167 16.83 5.07 1.27
N ALA A 168 17.26 6.26 1.70
CA ALA A 168 17.59 6.50 3.10
C ALA A 168 16.40 6.15 3.99
N ALA A 169 16.65 5.43 5.08
CA ALA A 169 15.73 5.37 6.19
C ALA A 169 15.39 6.82 6.57
N GLY A 170 14.10 7.17 6.62
CA GLY A 170 13.70 8.48 7.13
C GLY A 170 14.28 8.60 8.54
N GLY A 171 15.22 9.53 8.73
CA GLY A 171 16.01 9.61 9.96
C GLY A 171 15.13 9.80 11.19
N GLY A 172 14.95 8.74 11.96
CA GLY A 172 14.45 8.80 13.32
C GLY A 172 15.58 8.48 14.26
N ASP A 173 16.25 9.52 14.78
CA ASP A 173 16.79 9.56 16.15
C ASP A 173 17.23 10.98 16.54
N ASP A 174 16.63 11.43 17.64
CA ASP A 174 17.13 12.31 18.71
C ASP A 174 16.48 13.70 18.94
N HIS A 175 16.28 13.96 20.23
CA HIS A 175 15.65 15.09 20.88
C HIS A 175 16.03 16.49 20.31
N GLY A 176 15.04 17.36 20.13
CA GLY A 176 15.29 18.81 20.10
C GLY A 176 14.31 19.65 19.29
N HIS A 177 13.65 20.59 19.96
CA HIS A 177 12.80 21.63 19.38
C HIS A 177 13.43 22.39 18.21
N SER A 178 12.64 22.65 17.17
CA SER A 178 12.34 24.00 16.64
C SER A 178 12.04 23.98 15.13
N HIS A 179 10.89 24.57 14.80
CA HIS A 179 10.42 25.05 13.49
C HIS A 179 11.53 25.43 12.48
N ASN A 180 11.38 25.10 11.19
CA ASN A 180 10.62 25.94 10.23
C ASN A 180 10.91 25.65 8.72
N HIS A 181 9.84 25.70 7.91
CA HIS A 181 9.68 25.94 6.46
C HIS A 181 10.12 24.94 5.37
N GLY A 182 9.15 24.51 4.56
CA GLY A 182 9.36 24.12 3.15
C GLY A 182 8.19 23.32 2.55
N ALA A 183 7.13 23.99 2.11
CA ALA A 183 5.89 23.38 1.63
C ALA A 183 6.01 22.65 0.28
N HIS A 184 5.73 21.34 0.29
CA HIS A 184 4.97 20.63 -0.73
C HIS A 184 3.96 19.76 0.03
N GLY A 185 2.67 19.99 -0.21
CA GLY A 185 1.60 19.61 0.71
C GLY A 185 1.34 18.11 0.76
N ASP A 186 2.00 17.43 1.69
CA ASP A 186 1.41 16.30 2.40
C ASP A 186 0.27 16.87 3.25
N VAL A 187 -0.97 16.71 2.78
CA VAL A 187 -2.13 16.99 3.62
C VAL A 187 -2.33 15.76 4.50
N ALA A 188 -1.50 15.64 5.53
CA ALA A 188 -1.85 14.81 6.67
C ALA A 188 -3.16 15.35 7.25
N SER A 189 -4.16 14.48 7.42
CA SER A 189 -5.39 14.84 8.14
C SER A 189 -4.99 15.29 9.54
N ALA A 190 -5.40 16.50 9.94
CA ALA A 190 -5.17 16.96 11.30
C ALA A 190 -5.95 16.10 12.28
N ASP A 191 -5.36 15.81 13.44
CA ASP A 191 -6.06 15.16 14.53
C ASP A 191 -7.24 16.01 14.99
N VAL A 192 -8.39 15.37 15.21
CA VAL A 192 -9.62 16.04 15.65
C VAL A 192 -10.09 15.41 16.95
N THR A 193 -10.39 16.25 17.94
CA THR A 193 -10.96 15.82 19.22
C THR A 193 -12.44 16.19 19.29
N ILE A 194 -13.28 15.24 19.70
CA ILE A 194 -14.69 15.47 20.02
C ILE A 194 -15.03 14.80 21.35
N GLY A 195 -15.54 15.57 22.31
CA GLY A 195 -15.68 15.08 23.68
C GLY A 195 -14.33 14.63 24.22
N GLU A 196 -14.23 13.36 24.64
CA GLU A 196 -12.98 12.72 25.07
C GLU A 196 -12.27 11.98 23.91
N LEU A 197 -12.96 11.71 22.81
CA LEU A 197 -12.42 10.95 21.68
C LEU A 197 -11.40 11.77 20.88
N THR A 198 -10.31 11.12 20.48
CA THR A 198 -9.33 11.68 19.54
C THR A 198 -9.30 10.83 18.28
N LEU A 199 -9.50 11.47 17.14
CA LEU A 199 -9.48 10.86 15.82
C LEU A 199 -8.25 11.34 15.06
N SER A 200 -7.52 10.43 14.44
CA SER A 200 -6.25 10.73 13.78
C SER A 200 -6.01 9.82 12.58
N GLY A 201 -5.10 10.25 11.69
CA GLY A 201 -4.69 9.44 10.53
C GLY A 201 -5.83 9.10 9.57
N ALA A 202 -6.82 10.00 9.42
CA ALA A 202 -7.94 9.79 8.51
C ALA A 202 -7.48 9.81 7.05
N PHE A 203 -7.93 8.85 6.24
CA PHE A 203 -7.70 8.85 4.80
C PHE A 203 -8.72 7.98 4.07
N THR A 204 -8.83 8.18 2.76
CA THR A 204 -9.55 7.28 1.86
C THR A 204 -8.63 6.81 0.73
N ARG A 205 -8.96 5.70 0.09
CA ARG A 205 -8.20 5.18 -1.06
C ARG A 205 -8.79 5.67 -2.38
N ALA A 206 -7.92 6.05 -3.31
CA ALA A 206 -8.32 6.36 -4.67
C ALA A 206 -9.12 5.19 -5.30
N SER A 207 -10.23 5.51 -5.96
CA SER A 207 -11.13 4.53 -6.58
C SER A 207 -10.90 4.43 -8.08
N LEU A 208 -11.19 3.29 -8.69
CA LEU A 208 -11.19 3.15 -10.15
C LEU A 208 -12.34 3.95 -10.79
N PRO A 209 -12.20 4.38 -12.06
CA PRO A 209 -13.32 4.94 -12.81
C PRO A 209 -14.53 3.98 -12.80
N ASN A 210 -15.72 4.52 -12.52
CA ASN A 210 -16.99 3.78 -12.40
C ASN A 210 -17.09 2.79 -11.22
N GLN A 211 -16.19 2.86 -10.24
CA GLN A 211 -16.31 2.07 -9.02
C GLN A 211 -17.40 2.68 -8.11
N PRO A 212 -18.45 1.92 -7.73
CA PRO A 212 -19.59 2.48 -7.01
C PRO A 212 -19.36 2.64 -5.51
N VAL A 213 -18.18 2.24 -5.00
CA VAL A 213 -17.87 2.16 -3.58
C VAL A 213 -16.42 2.57 -3.30
N GLY A 214 -16.12 3.08 -2.10
CA GLY A 214 -14.77 3.48 -1.66
C GLY A 214 -14.58 3.31 -0.15
N GLY A 215 -13.34 3.03 0.30
CA GLY A 215 -13.04 2.79 1.71
C GLY A 215 -12.40 4.00 2.39
N GLY A 216 -12.85 4.32 3.59
CA GLY A 216 -12.29 5.31 4.51
C GLY A 216 -11.75 4.65 5.77
N TYR A 217 -10.70 5.23 6.30
CA TYR A 217 -9.88 4.68 7.38
C TYR A 217 -9.52 5.81 8.33
N VAL A 218 -9.45 5.52 9.63
CA VAL A 218 -9.20 6.48 10.70
C VAL A 218 -8.89 5.72 11.99
N THR A 219 -8.02 6.26 12.83
CA THR A 219 -7.80 5.74 14.18
C THR A 219 -8.61 6.54 15.17
N ILE A 220 -9.30 5.85 16.08
CA ILE A 220 -10.16 6.45 17.09
C ILE A 220 -9.65 6.00 18.45
N THR A 221 -9.16 6.94 19.25
CA THR A 221 -8.71 6.69 20.63
C THR A 221 -9.72 7.27 21.61
N ASN A 222 -10.18 6.46 22.56
CA ASN A 222 -11.03 6.86 23.66
C ASN A 222 -10.22 6.84 24.98
N PRO A 223 -9.56 7.96 25.36
CA PRO A 223 -8.87 8.07 26.63
C PRO A 223 -9.81 8.28 27.83
N GLY A 224 -11.12 8.41 27.59
CA GLY A 224 -12.13 8.65 28.61
C GLY A 224 -12.48 7.40 29.42
N ASP A 225 -13.38 7.59 30.40
CA ASP A 225 -13.82 6.53 31.33
C ASP A 225 -15.18 5.92 30.92
N THR A 226 -15.76 6.34 29.80
CA THR A 226 -17.05 5.85 29.29
C THR A 226 -16.93 5.34 27.86
N ASP A 227 -17.55 4.19 27.59
CA ASP A 227 -17.64 3.63 26.24
C ASP A 227 -18.41 4.58 25.30
N ASP A 228 -18.01 4.61 24.04
CA ASP A 228 -18.76 5.24 22.96
C ASP A 228 -18.96 4.24 21.81
N THR A 229 -19.79 4.58 20.83
CA THR A 229 -20.02 3.76 19.64
C THR A 229 -20.08 4.67 18.42
N LEU A 230 -19.29 4.36 17.40
CA LEU A 230 -19.41 4.97 16.07
C LEU A 230 -20.62 4.36 15.37
N ILE A 231 -21.71 5.12 15.27
CA ILE A 231 -23.02 4.61 14.85
C ILE A 231 -23.38 4.98 13.41
N ALA A 232 -22.84 6.07 12.88
CA ALA A 232 -23.13 6.51 11.52
C ALA A 232 -22.02 7.39 10.93
N GLY A 233 -22.18 7.72 9.65
CA GLY A 233 -21.39 8.75 8.99
C GLY A 233 -22.13 9.36 7.80
N SER A 234 -21.60 10.47 7.29
CA SER A 234 -22.08 11.09 6.06
C SER A 234 -20.92 11.73 5.29
N ALA A 235 -21.05 11.71 3.96
CA ALA A 235 -20.03 12.22 3.05
C ALA A 235 -20.72 12.83 1.82
N PRO A 236 -20.48 14.11 1.46
CA PRO A 236 -21.16 14.75 0.33
C PRO A 236 -20.96 14.07 -1.03
N PHE A 237 -19.89 13.27 -1.17
CA PHE A 237 -19.52 12.57 -2.40
C PHE A 237 -20.11 11.14 -2.51
N ALA A 238 -20.81 10.66 -1.48
CA ALA A 238 -21.39 9.32 -1.40
C ALA A 238 -22.90 9.38 -1.10
N GLY A 239 -23.67 8.46 -1.66
CA GLY A 239 -25.11 8.37 -1.40
C GLY A 239 -25.44 7.87 0.01
N ARG A 240 -24.57 7.01 0.57
CA ARG A 240 -24.63 6.57 1.97
C ARG A 240 -23.24 6.18 2.50
N VAL A 241 -23.12 6.17 3.81
CA VAL A 241 -21.92 5.73 4.53
C VAL A 241 -22.31 4.63 5.51
N GLU A 242 -21.57 3.53 5.50
CA GLU A 242 -21.79 2.37 6.35
C GLU A 242 -20.50 2.05 7.12
N ILE A 243 -20.61 1.45 8.32
CA ILE A 243 -19.44 0.97 9.07
C ILE A 243 -19.33 -0.53 8.85
N HIS A 244 -18.18 -1.00 8.39
CA HIS A 244 -17.98 -2.40 8.01
C HIS A 244 -16.79 -2.99 8.75
N GLU A 245 -16.80 -4.32 8.86
CA GLU A 245 -15.68 -5.13 9.30
C GLU A 245 -15.33 -6.18 8.26
N MET A 246 -14.13 -6.75 8.36
CA MET A 246 -13.78 -7.99 7.68
C MET A 246 -13.87 -9.14 8.68
N ALA A 247 -14.86 -10.00 8.52
CA ALA A 247 -15.08 -11.16 9.39
C ALA A 247 -14.87 -12.47 8.63
N MET A 248 -14.32 -13.49 9.29
CA MET A 248 -14.28 -14.84 8.74
C MET A 248 -15.66 -15.48 8.83
N GLU A 249 -16.21 -15.89 7.69
CA GLU A 249 -17.42 -16.70 7.64
C GLU A 249 -17.12 -18.00 6.89
N GLY A 250 -16.73 -19.02 7.68
CA GLY A 250 -16.09 -20.24 7.20
C GLY A 250 -14.62 -19.98 6.86
N ASP A 251 -14.18 -20.45 5.69
CA ASP A 251 -12.82 -20.24 5.18
C ASP A 251 -12.70 -18.97 4.31
N VAL A 252 -13.72 -18.11 4.30
CA VAL A 252 -13.78 -16.90 3.46
C VAL A 252 -13.88 -15.66 4.34
N MET A 253 -12.95 -14.73 4.14
CA MET A 253 -13.03 -13.40 4.72
C MET A 253 -14.11 -12.60 3.98
N ARG A 254 -15.15 -12.16 4.68
CA ARG A 254 -16.25 -11.38 4.12
C ARG A 254 -16.34 -10.01 4.78
N MET A 255 -16.65 -9.03 3.96
CA MET A 255 -16.98 -7.69 4.40
C MET A 255 -18.42 -7.70 4.92
N ARG A 256 -18.64 -7.17 6.12
CA ARG A 256 -19.95 -7.15 6.80
C ARG A 256 -20.21 -5.79 7.42
N GLU A 257 -21.39 -5.24 7.16
CA GLU A 257 -21.89 -4.04 7.83
C GLU A 257 -22.17 -4.29 9.33
N LEU A 258 -21.76 -3.35 10.17
CA LEU A 258 -22.06 -3.27 11.59
C LEU A 258 -23.25 -2.34 11.82
N ALA A 259 -24.47 -2.88 11.68
CA ALA A 259 -25.70 -2.09 11.79
C ALA A 259 -25.94 -1.48 13.18
N ASP A 260 -25.37 -2.08 14.22
CA ASP A 260 -25.43 -1.58 15.60
C ASP A 260 -24.28 -0.59 15.93
N GLY A 261 -23.43 -0.28 14.94
CA GLY A 261 -22.24 0.56 15.09
C GLY A 261 -20.97 -0.19 15.53
N LEU A 262 -19.86 0.53 15.57
CA LEU A 262 -18.55 0.05 16.01
C LEU A 262 -18.27 0.53 17.44
N PRO A 263 -18.19 -0.37 18.44
CA PRO A 263 -17.87 0.00 19.81
C PRO A 263 -16.48 0.60 19.93
N ILE A 264 -16.35 1.67 20.71
CA ILE A 264 -15.11 2.35 21.08
C ILE A 264 -15.00 2.35 22.61
N PRO A 265 -14.50 1.25 23.22
CA PRO A 265 -14.45 1.10 24.67
C PRO A 265 -13.59 2.17 25.35
N ALA A 266 -13.93 2.49 26.60
CA ALA A 266 -13.13 3.38 27.45
C ALA A 266 -11.68 2.88 27.60
N GLY A 267 -10.72 3.78 27.46
CA GLY A 267 -9.29 3.48 27.53
C GLY A 267 -8.70 2.74 26.34
N GLU A 268 -9.48 2.49 25.28
CA GLU A 268 -9.02 1.73 24.11
C GLU A 268 -8.82 2.61 22.87
N THR A 269 -8.03 2.06 21.93
CA THR A 269 -7.87 2.59 20.58
C THR A 269 -8.42 1.58 19.59
N VAL A 270 -9.35 2.04 18.75
CA VAL A 270 -9.93 1.26 17.66
C VAL A 270 -9.40 1.81 16.34
N VAL A 271 -8.78 0.93 15.56
CA VAL A 271 -8.16 1.28 14.27
C VAL A 271 -9.08 0.81 13.14
N LEU A 272 -9.52 1.75 12.30
CA LEU A 272 -10.18 1.42 11.05
C LEU A 272 -9.12 1.43 9.95
N GLU A 273 -8.74 0.24 9.49
CA GLU A 273 -7.65 0.01 8.55
C GLU A 273 -8.03 -1.01 7.45
N PRO A 274 -7.31 -1.01 6.32
CA PRO A 274 -7.51 -1.99 5.27
C PRO A 274 -7.40 -3.43 5.77
N GLY A 275 -8.48 -4.21 5.62
CA GLY A 275 -8.53 -5.60 6.08
C GLY A 275 -9.09 -5.78 7.50
N GLY A 276 -9.42 -4.69 8.20
CA GLY A 276 -10.12 -4.69 9.49
C GLY A 276 -11.44 -3.92 9.41
N TYR A 277 -11.71 -3.09 10.42
CA TYR A 277 -12.83 -2.15 10.39
C TYR A 277 -12.60 -1.05 9.36
N HIS A 278 -13.65 -0.53 8.73
CA HIS A 278 -13.53 0.56 7.78
C HIS A 278 -14.86 1.29 7.58
N VAL A 279 -14.76 2.54 7.16
CA VAL A 279 -15.89 3.35 6.71
C VAL A 279 -16.13 3.04 5.24
N MET A 280 -17.29 2.49 4.90
CA MET A 280 -17.64 2.16 3.53
C MET A 280 -18.48 3.28 2.92
N PHE A 281 -17.93 3.97 1.92
CA PHE A 281 -18.64 4.96 1.11
C PHE A 281 -19.34 4.24 -0.04
N MET A 282 -20.68 4.30 -0.07
CA MET A 282 -21.47 3.62 -1.09
C MET A 282 -22.12 4.65 -2.03
N GLU A 283 -22.36 4.24 -3.27
CA GLU A 283 -22.97 5.08 -4.31
C GLU A 283 -22.15 6.35 -4.56
N LEU A 284 -20.86 6.15 -4.84
CA LEU A 284 -19.96 7.25 -5.20
C LEU A 284 -20.46 7.99 -6.44
N GLY A 285 -20.63 9.32 -6.31
CA GLY A 285 -21.08 10.16 -7.43
C GLY A 285 -19.98 10.44 -8.47
N ALA A 286 -18.71 10.29 -8.07
CA ALA A 286 -17.52 10.47 -8.87
C ALA A 286 -16.37 9.62 -8.29
N PRO A 287 -15.33 9.28 -9.08
CA PRO A 287 -14.17 8.58 -8.54
C PRO A 287 -13.44 9.45 -7.52
N LEU A 288 -12.96 8.82 -6.43
CA LEU A 288 -12.00 9.43 -5.50
C LEU A 288 -10.63 9.48 -6.17
N VAL A 289 -10.11 10.69 -6.38
CA VAL A 289 -8.83 10.91 -7.08
C VAL A 289 -7.73 11.20 -6.07
N GLU A 290 -6.61 10.50 -6.19
CA GLU A 290 -5.45 10.68 -5.31
C GLU A 290 -4.99 12.15 -5.23
N GLY A 291 -4.67 12.60 -4.02
CA GLY A 291 -4.29 13.97 -3.71
C GLY A 291 -5.45 14.94 -3.48
N GLU A 292 -6.70 14.52 -3.72
CA GLU A 292 -7.87 15.27 -3.29
C GLU A 292 -8.10 15.17 -1.78
N ASN A 293 -8.94 16.05 -1.26
CA ASN A 293 -9.40 16.03 0.13
C ASN A 293 -10.93 16.07 0.12
N HIS A 294 -11.55 15.19 0.90
CA HIS A 294 -13.00 15.15 1.05
C HIS A 294 -13.39 15.26 2.52
N GLU A 295 -14.47 15.98 2.80
CA GLU A 295 -15.01 16.06 4.16
C GLU A 295 -15.92 14.85 4.44
N VAL A 296 -15.69 14.21 5.58
CA VAL A 296 -16.51 13.09 6.08
C VAL A 296 -16.92 13.43 7.51
N THR A 297 -18.21 13.30 7.79
CA THR A 297 -18.75 13.45 9.14
C THR A 297 -18.99 12.07 9.73
N LEU A 298 -18.46 11.83 10.94
CA LEU A 298 -18.68 10.63 11.72
C LEU A 298 -19.59 10.98 12.91
N GLU A 299 -20.53 10.10 13.22
CA GLU A 299 -21.50 10.29 14.30
C GLU A 299 -21.29 9.22 15.38
N PHE A 300 -21.01 9.69 16.59
CA PHE A 300 -20.86 8.88 17.79
C PHE A 300 -22.12 8.97 18.65
N GLU A 301 -22.49 7.86 19.30
CA GLU A 301 -23.69 7.79 20.15
C GLU A 301 -23.65 8.81 21.29
N ASN A 302 -22.49 8.96 21.96
CA ASN A 302 -22.34 9.84 23.11
C ASN A 302 -21.62 11.16 22.77
N ALA A 303 -20.50 11.10 22.02
CA ALA A 303 -19.72 12.29 21.68
C ALA A 303 -20.38 13.19 20.62
N GLY A 304 -21.29 12.66 19.81
CA GLY A 304 -22.00 13.38 18.74
C GLY A 304 -21.26 13.40 17.40
N GLU A 305 -21.54 14.40 16.57
CA GLU A 305 -21.02 14.49 15.20
C GLU A 305 -19.69 15.25 15.11
N VAL A 306 -18.72 14.69 14.38
CA VAL A 306 -17.44 15.32 14.07
C VAL A 306 -17.14 15.23 12.57
N THR A 307 -16.76 16.35 11.97
CA THR A 307 -16.32 16.39 10.57
C THR A 307 -14.80 16.38 10.49
N LEU A 308 -14.25 15.48 9.67
CA LEU A 308 -12.81 15.35 9.41
C LEU A 308 -12.53 15.47 7.92
N THR A 309 -11.31 15.91 7.61
CA THR A 309 -10.79 15.87 6.24
C THR A 309 -10.14 14.51 5.99
N PHE A 310 -10.64 13.80 4.99
CA PHE A 310 -10.09 12.55 4.46
C PHE A 310 -9.30 12.85 3.18
N PRO A 311 -7.95 12.94 3.25
CA PRO A 311 -7.12 12.92 2.06
C PRO A 311 -7.32 11.62 1.29
N VAL A 312 -7.38 11.72 -0.04
CA VAL A 312 -7.38 10.55 -0.93
C VAL A 312 -5.95 10.11 -1.15
N ALA A 313 -5.56 9.04 -0.49
CA ALA A 313 -4.28 8.38 -0.68
C ALA A 313 -4.31 7.44 -1.89
N ALA A 314 -3.13 6.96 -2.30
CA ALA A 314 -2.99 5.94 -3.32
C ALA A 314 -3.89 4.72 -3.02
N ARG A 315 -4.33 4.04 -4.07
CA ARG A 315 -5.29 2.91 -3.97
C ARG A 315 -4.82 1.77 -3.06
N ASN A 316 -3.51 1.65 -2.83
CA ASN A 316 -2.88 0.64 -1.97
C ASN A 316 -2.42 1.17 -0.60
N ALA A 317 -2.77 2.41 -0.21
CA ALA A 317 -2.32 3.02 1.04
C ALA A 317 -2.79 2.23 2.28
N GLU A 318 -1.90 1.90 3.21
CA GLU A 318 -2.18 1.02 4.36
C GLU A 318 -2.53 1.77 5.67
N GLY A 319 -2.40 3.10 5.70
CA GLY A 319 -2.67 3.95 6.87
C GLY A 319 -1.42 4.59 7.45
N MET A 320 -1.59 5.72 8.15
CA MET A 320 -0.49 6.44 8.80
C MET A 320 -0.12 5.75 10.12
N ASP A 321 1.17 5.53 10.34
CA ASP A 321 1.75 4.89 11.53
C ASP A 321 1.38 5.65 12.81
N HIS A 322 0.58 5.03 13.69
CA HIS A 322 0.25 5.59 15.00
C HIS A 322 1.30 5.13 16.01
N GLY A 323 2.12 6.08 16.42
CA GLY A 323 3.17 5.92 17.41
C GLY A 323 2.71 5.27 18.72
N ALA A 324 3.64 4.52 19.29
CA ALA A 324 3.56 3.77 20.52
C ALA A 324 2.90 4.52 21.69
N MET A 325 1.93 3.85 22.32
CA MET A 325 1.43 4.18 23.66
C MET A 325 2.60 4.15 24.67
N ASP A 326 2.87 5.30 25.27
CA ASP A 326 3.76 5.51 26.41
C ASP A 326 3.16 4.85 27.66
N HIS A 327 3.66 3.67 28.04
CA HIS A 327 3.46 3.16 29.39
C HIS A 327 4.51 3.78 30.31
N GLY A 328 4.05 4.86 30.95
CA GLY A 328 4.82 5.69 31.86
C GLY A 328 5.58 4.93 32.95
N ALA A 329 6.74 5.53 33.25
CA ALA A 329 7.56 5.44 34.44
C ALA A 329 6.91 4.81 35.69
N MET A 330 7.53 3.75 36.18
CA MET A 330 7.61 3.47 37.62
C MET A 330 9.02 3.85 38.10
N ASP A 331 9.12 5.06 38.64
CA ASP A 331 10.23 5.49 39.50
C ASP A 331 10.19 4.70 40.81
N HIS A 332 11.24 3.93 41.08
CA HIS A 332 11.55 3.47 42.43
C HIS A 332 12.85 4.12 42.90
N SER A 333 12.74 5.39 43.26
CA SER A 333 13.64 6.07 44.15
C SER A 333 13.31 5.70 45.62
N GLY A 334 14.30 5.12 46.28
CA GLY A 334 14.33 4.80 47.71
C GLY A 334 15.40 3.74 47.94
N GLY A 335 16.52 3.98 48.59
CA GLY A 335 16.82 4.89 49.68
C GLY A 335 17.75 4.10 50.61
N GLU A 336 18.96 4.60 50.77
CA GLU A 336 19.95 4.38 51.85
C GLU A 336 19.74 3.16 52.78
N ASN A 337 20.69 2.21 52.79
CA ASN A 337 21.77 2.10 53.80
C ASN A 337 22.66 0.87 53.52
#